data_AF-A0A0A3B649-F1
#
_entry.id   AF-A0A0A3B649-F1
#
_cell.length_a   1.000
_cell.length_b   1.000
_cell.length_c   1.000
_cell.angle_alpha   90.00
_cell.angle_beta   90.00
_cell.angle_gamma   90.00
#
_symmetry.space_group_name_H-M   'P 1'
#
loop_
_entity.id
_entity.type
_entity.pdbx_description
1 polymer ?
#
loop_
_entity_poly.entity_id
_entity_poly.type
_entity_poly.pdbx_seq_one_letter_code
_entity_poly.pdbx_strand_id
1 'polypeptide(L)'
;MKPVTKKLPGWVHIPLIVFMSISLVQTALGFTDLFGATFSWAFSVAITMLMYGFTILIGYRRINNLPIWGFLIGYFFISLFSFTGNFNAVYTSYQREQLFRDELLKHKQQLHDVVNSANKVLNNFSPNITENRKRLESLTEQLVRQITDPSRPGLGKRAQEIIAEIQAVLGEKLTEFGTKGANWDEIAQRYRENIDQIARRKLTSEDYEKIEDVRENIEHKEKELNNLIDNVLQTTVSVKEYGFETNLKAVNTINEIGSTVQEFINDTSKFKFEPVQFESQEIGKLAFSFKSAYLHHLLVGILFTILCLFIDWAVVLSLLIFFGNKEKSIPKVIQSGHTM
;
A
#
# COMPACT_ATOMS: atom_id res chain seq x y z
N MET A 1 -2.61 42.78 54.72
CA MET A 1 -1.88 42.93 53.43
C MET A 1 -2.54 42.04 52.39
N LYS A 2 -2.95 42.56 51.23
CA LYS A 2 -3.44 41.71 50.14
C LYS A 2 -2.27 40.85 49.63
N PRO A 3 -2.41 39.53 49.46
CA PRO A 3 -1.34 38.72 48.90
C PRO A 3 -1.03 39.21 47.48
N VAL A 4 0.22 39.60 47.24
CA VAL A 4 0.69 39.99 45.90
C VAL A 4 0.79 38.73 45.07
N THR A 5 -0.17 38.53 44.16
CA THR A 5 -0.15 37.42 43.23
C THR A 5 0.92 37.67 42.17
N LYS A 6 1.78 36.68 41.96
CA LYS A 6 2.82 36.75 40.93
C LYS A 6 2.20 36.42 39.57
N LYS A 7 2.57 37.20 38.55
CA LYS A 7 2.15 37.00 37.17
C LYS A 7 3.13 36.07 36.43
N LEU A 8 2.63 35.38 35.40
CA LEU A 8 3.45 34.60 34.49
C LEU A 8 4.43 35.53 33.75
N PRO A 9 5.71 35.17 33.62
CA PRO A 9 6.64 35.96 32.82
C PRO A 9 6.22 36.00 31.35
N GLY A 10 6.32 37.18 30.74
CA GLY A 10 5.93 37.40 29.34
C GLY A 10 6.63 36.47 28.34
N TRP A 11 7.87 36.08 28.62
CA TRP A 11 8.66 35.21 27.75
C TRP A 11 8.09 33.79 27.60
N VAL A 12 7.25 33.31 28.53
CA VAL A 12 6.61 31.98 28.43
C VAL A 12 5.59 31.94 27.29
N HIS A 13 4.97 33.07 26.96
CA HIS A 13 3.96 33.13 25.91
C HIS A 13 4.54 32.91 24.51
N ILE A 14 5.83 33.23 24.30
CA ILE A 14 6.48 33.08 23.00
C ILE A 14 6.55 31.59 22.57
N PRO A 15 7.20 30.68 23.32
CA PRO A 15 7.21 29.27 22.98
C PRO A 15 5.80 28.66 23.04
N LEU A 16 4.93 29.14 23.95
CA LEU A 16 3.54 28.68 24.02
C LEU A 16 2.78 28.91 22.72
N ILE A 17 2.86 30.13 22.16
CA ILE A 17 2.19 30.45 20.90
C ILE A 17 2.78 29.60 19.77
N VAL A 18 4.10 29.46 19.69
CA VAL A 18 4.77 28.67 18.63
C VAL A 18 4.32 27.21 18.65
N PHE A 19 4.42 26.52 19.80
CA PHE A 19 4.03 25.12 19.91
C PHE A 19 2.53 24.91 19.71
N MET A 20 1.69 25.82 20.23
CA MET A 20 0.24 25.77 20.03
C MET A 20 -0.16 26.02 18.58
N SER A 21 0.52 26.89 17.84
CA SER A 21 0.26 27.09 16.41
C SER A 21 0.61 25.85 15.59
N ILE A 22 1.75 25.20 15.88
CA ILE A 22 2.12 23.94 15.23
C ILE A 22 1.07 22.87 15.54
N SER A 23 0.72 22.71 16.83
CA SER A 23 -0.25 21.73 17.29
C SER A 23 -1.65 21.97 16.69
N LEU A 24 -2.07 23.23 16.55
CA LEU A 24 -3.33 23.61 15.92
C LEU A 24 -3.39 23.14 14.46
N VAL A 25 -2.36 23.45 13.66
CA VAL A 25 -2.34 23.06 12.25
C VAL A 25 -2.30 21.54 12.13
N GLN A 26 -1.42 20.88 12.87
CA GLN A 26 -1.25 19.44 12.82
C GLN A 26 -2.50 18.68 13.30
N THR A 27 -3.13 19.14 14.38
CA THR A 27 -4.39 18.56 14.87
C THR A 27 -5.50 18.72 13.84
N ALA A 28 -5.62 19.89 13.19
CA ALA A 28 -6.62 20.10 12.14
C ALA A 28 -6.38 19.18 10.92
N LEU A 29 -5.13 19.02 10.49
CA LEU A 29 -4.81 18.09 9.41
C LEU A 29 -5.10 16.64 9.82
N GLY A 30 -4.74 16.26 11.05
CA GLY A 30 -4.91 14.90 11.56
C GLY A 30 -6.34 14.44 11.75
N PHE A 31 -7.32 15.35 11.86
CA PHE A 31 -8.74 14.99 11.95
C PHE A 31 -9.54 15.28 10.66
N THR A 32 -8.88 15.73 9.59
CA THR A 32 -9.57 16.15 8.35
C THR A 32 -10.38 15.00 7.74
N ASP A 33 -9.84 13.78 7.68
CA ASP A 33 -10.54 12.63 7.10
C ASP A 33 -11.65 12.08 8.00
N LEU A 34 -11.62 12.39 9.30
CA LEU A 34 -12.63 11.93 10.27
C LEU A 34 -13.85 12.86 10.29
N PHE A 35 -13.64 14.17 10.29
CA PHE A 35 -14.69 15.16 10.50
C PHE A 35 -14.95 16.07 9.29
N GLY A 36 -14.14 15.99 8.24
CA GLY A 36 -14.09 16.98 7.17
C GLY A 36 -13.30 18.23 7.58
N ALA A 37 -12.79 18.95 6.57
CA ALA A 37 -11.88 20.07 6.78
C ALA A 37 -12.44 21.14 7.73
N THR A 38 -13.66 21.63 7.47
CA THR A 38 -14.27 22.73 8.24
C THR A 38 -14.42 22.39 9.73
N PHE A 39 -14.96 21.21 10.04
CA PHE A 39 -15.16 20.81 11.44
C PHE A 39 -13.84 20.49 12.12
N SER A 40 -12.90 19.89 11.40
CA SER A 40 -11.56 19.59 11.93
C SER A 40 -10.80 20.85 12.39
N TRP A 41 -10.85 21.93 11.59
CA TRP A 41 -10.27 23.21 11.99
C TRP A 41 -10.96 23.82 13.20
N ALA A 42 -12.30 23.80 13.25
CA ALA A 42 -13.05 24.30 14.41
C ALA A 42 -12.73 23.50 15.70
N PHE A 43 -12.66 22.17 15.59
CA PHE A 43 -12.28 21.28 16.68
C PHE A 43 -10.86 21.57 17.16
N SER A 44 -9.90 21.69 16.24
CA SER A 44 -8.51 22.00 16.57
C SER A 44 -8.35 23.35 17.28
N VAL A 45 -9.07 24.39 16.83
CA VAL A 45 -9.09 25.69 17.50
C VAL A 45 -9.61 25.56 18.93
N ALA A 46 -10.70 24.82 19.14
CA ALA A 46 -11.27 24.60 20.47
C ALA A 46 -10.29 23.87 21.41
N ILE A 47 -9.65 22.79 20.94
CA ILE A 47 -8.64 22.05 21.70
C ILE A 47 -7.44 22.94 22.04
N THR A 48 -6.94 23.71 21.07
CA THR A 48 -5.80 24.61 21.26
C THR A 48 -6.12 25.72 22.27
N MET A 49 -7.32 26.32 22.21
CA MET A 49 -7.76 27.32 23.18
C MET A 49 -7.84 26.74 24.60
N LEU A 50 -8.36 25.53 24.74
CA LEU A 50 -8.38 24.83 26.03
C LEU A 50 -6.96 24.56 26.53
N MET A 51 -6.08 23.98 25.71
CA MET A 51 -4.69 23.72 26.09
C MET A 51 -3.93 24.99 26.48
N TYR A 52 -4.12 26.09 25.74
CA TYR A 52 -3.57 27.39 26.09
C TYR A 52 -4.08 27.85 27.46
N GLY A 53 -5.41 27.83 27.68
CA GLY A 53 -6.03 28.23 28.94
C GLY A 53 -5.52 27.42 30.13
N PHE A 54 -5.47 26.08 29.99
CA PHE A 54 -4.92 25.20 31.02
C PHE A 54 -3.43 25.48 31.29
N THR A 55 -2.63 25.73 30.26
CA THR A 55 -1.21 26.07 30.43
C THR A 55 -1.02 27.35 31.25
N ILE A 56 -1.82 28.39 30.97
CA ILE A 56 -1.80 29.62 31.74
C ILE A 56 -2.24 29.40 33.19
N LEU A 57 -3.29 28.60 33.42
CA LEU A 57 -3.77 28.27 34.77
C LEU A 57 -2.73 27.47 35.57
N ILE A 58 -2.09 26.48 34.94
CA ILE A 58 -1.00 25.70 35.53
C ILE A 58 0.15 26.64 35.90
N GLY A 59 0.60 27.48 34.97
CA GLY A 59 1.69 28.43 35.20
C GLY A 59 1.39 29.42 36.32
N TYR A 60 0.20 30.03 36.31
CA TYR A 60 -0.23 30.95 37.38
C TYR A 60 -0.24 30.26 38.75
N ARG A 61 -0.84 29.07 38.85
CA ARG A 61 -0.91 28.33 40.12
C ARG A 61 0.47 27.89 40.58
N ARG A 62 1.34 27.47 39.65
CA ARG A 62 2.69 27.03 39.98
C ARG A 62 3.54 28.16 40.56
N ILE A 63 3.53 29.34 39.93
CA ILE A 63 4.28 30.51 40.43
C ILE A 63 3.78 30.95 41.82
N ASN A 64 2.49 30.75 42.10
CA ASN A 64 1.87 31.08 43.39
C ASN A 64 1.89 29.92 44.40
N ASN A 65 2.63 28.82 44.14
CA ASN A 65 2.71 27.62 44.99
C ASN A 65 1.35 27.00 45.36
N LEU A 66 0.40 27.03 44.43
CA LEU A 66 -0.92 26.43 44.57
C LEU A 66 -0.95 25.04 43.91
N PRO A 67 -1.80 24.11 44.38
CA PRO A 67 -1.87 22.77 43.83
C PRO A 67 -2.32 22.80 42.37
N ILE A 68 -1.64 22.04 41.51
CA ILE A 68 -1.83 22.03 40.05
C ILE A 68 -2.41 20.72 39.50
N TRP A 69 -2.50 19.66 40.31
CA TRP A 69 -2.84 18.30 39.85
C TRP A 69 -4.14 18.20 39.05
N GLY A 70 -5.22 18.86 39.51
CA GLY A 70 -6.49 18.85 38.76
C GLY A 70 -6.37 19.49 37.38
N PHE A 71 -5.57 20.54 37.23
CA PHE A 71 -5.31 21.18 35.95
C PHE A 71 -4.39 20.36 35.05
N LEU A 72 -3.42 19.64 35.63
CA LEU A 72 -2.56 18.71 34.88
C LEU A 72 -3.35 17.53 34.32
N ILE A 73 -4.28 16.97 35.10
CA ILE A 73 -5.14 15.87 34.65
C ILE A 73 -6.07 16.36 33.53
N GLY A 74 -6.71 17.53 33.71
CA GLY A 74 -7.54 18.13 32.66
C GLY A 74 -6.76 18.42 31.38
N TYR A 75 -5.57 19.00 31.53
CA TYR A 75 -4.65 19.23 30.41
C TYR A 75 -4.27 17.91 29.71
N PHE A 76 -3.98 16.85 30.46
CA PHE A 76 -3.64 15.55 29.89
C PHE A 76 -4.75 15.01 29.00
N PHE A 77 -6.00 14.98 29.47
CA PHE A 77 -7.12 14.50 28.65
C PHE A 77 -7.32 15.31 27.38
N ILE A 78 -7.18 16.64 27.44
CA ILE A 78 -7.28 17.50 26.25
C ILE A 78 -6.10 17.25 25.31
N SER A 79 -4.89 17.12 25.86
CA SER A 79 -3.67 16.86 25.08
C SER A 79 -3.73 15.52 24.34
N LEU A 80 -4.49 14.52 24.81
CA LEU A 80 -4.67 13.26 24.07
C LEU A 80 -5.32 13.46 22.71
N PHE A 81 -6.29 14.38 22.60
CA PHE A 81 -6.91 14.71 21.31
C PHE A 81 -5.91 15.40 20.39
N SER A 82 -5.17 16.37 20.92
CA SER A 82 -4.14 17.08 20.17
C SER A 82 -3.03 16.14 19.71
N PHE A 83 -2.53 15.30 20.62
CA PHE A 83 -1.57 14.25 20.35
C PHE A 83 -2.03 13.31 19.23
N THR A 84 -3.29 12.87 19.28
CA THR A 84 -3.87 11.96 18.28
C THR A 84 -3.87 12.60 16.89
N GLY A 85 -4.29 13.87 16.79
CA GLY A 85 -4.27 14.60 15.52
C GLY A 85 -2.84 14.87 15.04
N ASN A 86 -1.95 15.33 15.92
CA ASN A 86 -0.56 15.60 15.60
C ASN A 86 0.15 14.35 15.11
N PHE A 87 -0.03 13.23 15.81
CA PHE A 87 0.56 11.96 15.44
C PHE A 87 0.06 11.51 14.06
N ASN A 88 -1.24 11.56 13.83
CA ASN A 88 -1.81 11.16 12.55
C ASN A 88 -1.29 12.01 11.39
N ALA A 89 -1.25 13.34 11.54
CA ALA A 89 -0.76 14.24 10.50
C ALA A 89 0.73 14.01 10.18
N VAL A 90 1.57 13.96 11.21
CA VAL A 90 3.03 13.81 11.06
C VAL A 90 3.36 12.42 10.51
N TYR A 91 2.78 11.37 11.08
CA TYR A 91 3.01 9.99 10.65
C TYR A 91 2.60 9.81 9.19
N THR A 92 1.37 10.20 8.85
CA THR A 92 0.84 10.06 7.49
C THR A 92 1.68 10.83 6.49
N SER A 93 2.03 12.09 6.79
CA SER A 93 2.82 12.93 5.88
C SER A 93 4.21 12.35 5.61
N TYR A 94 4.86 11.83 6.66
CA TYR A 94 6.21 11.31 6.54
C TYR A 94 6.25 9.91 5.91
N GLN A 95 5.31 9.04 6.26
CA GLN A 95 5.29 7.64 5.80
C GLN A 95 4.52 7.42 4.50
N ARG A 96 3.86 8.44 3.94
CA ARG A 96 3.02 8.29 2.74
C ARG A 96 3.72 7.55 1.59
N GLU A 97 4.97 7.91 1.32
CA GLU A 97 5.78 7.24 0.28
C GLU A 97 6.01 5.77 0.61
N GLN A 98 6.51 5.49 1.81
CA GLN A 98 6.84 4.14 2.23
C GLN A 98 5.59 3.26 2.23
N LEU A 99 4.46 3.79 2.71
CA LEU A 99 3.16 3.10 2.70
C LEU A 99 2.72 2.76 1.28
N PHE A 100 2.79 3.72 0.36
CA PHE A 100 2.47 3.45 -1.05
C PHE A 100 3.42 2.43 -1.67
N ARG A 101 4.71 2.51 -1.39
CA ARG A 101 5.73 1.58 -1.89
C ARG A 101 5.47 0.16 -1.37
N ASP A 102 5.26 0.00 -0.07
CA ASP A 102 5.03 -1.30 0.57
C ASP A 102 3.74 -1.95 0.03
N GLU A 103 2.70 -1.15 -0.18
CA GLU A 103 1.45 -1.62 -0.76
C GLU A 103 1.57 -1.98 -2.25
N LEU A 104 2.34 -1.21 -3.04
CA LEU A 104 2.62 -1.55 -4.44
C LEU A 104 3.38 -2.89 -4.56
N LEU A 105 4.36 -3.11 -3.68
CA LEU A 105 5.10 -4.37 -3.62
C LEU A 105 4.19 -5.54 -3.22
N LYS A 106 3.29 -5.32 -2.26
CA LYS A 106 2.27 -6.30 -1.86
C LYS A 106 1.34 -6.64 -3.03
N HIS A 107 0.82 -5.64 -3.74
CA HIS A 107 -0.02 -5.84 -4.91
C HIS A 107 0.71 -6.55 -6.05
N LYS A 108 2.01 -6.27 -6.24
CA LYS A 108 2.83 -6.99 -7.22
C LYS A 108 2.90 -8.49 -6.90
N GLN A 109 3.09 -8.85 -5.63
CA GLN A 109 3.06 -10.25 -5.21
C GLN A 109 1.67 -10.88 -5.40
N GLN A 110 0.61 -10.18 -5.00
CA GLN A 110 -0.76 -10.66 -5.14
C GLN A 110 -1.17 -10.86 -6.62
N LEU A 111 -0.75 -9.96 -7.51
CA LEU A 111 -0.92 -10.11 -8.95
C LEU A 111 -0.27 -11.41 -9.43
N HIS A 112 0.98 -11.64 -9.07
CA HIS A 112 1.71 -12.86 -9.44
C HIS A 112 1.00 -14.13 -8.94
N ASP A 113 0.53 -14.12 -7.68
CA ASP A 113 -0.16 -15.27 -7.08
C ASP A 113 -1.51 -15.56 -7.76
N VAL A 114 -2.28 -14.52 -8.09
CA VAL A 114 -3.58 -14.63 -8.78
C VAL A 114 -3.38 -15.13 -10.21
N VAL A 115 -2.41 -14.58 -10.95
CA VAL A 115 -2.09 -15.01 -12.32
C VAL A 115 -1.63 -16.47 -12.34
N ASN A 116 -0.73 -16.87 -11.43
CA ASN A 116 -0.27 -18.26 -11.33
C ASN A 116 -1.42 -19.22 -11.02
N SER A 117 -2.31 -18.83 -10.09
CA SER A 117 -3.48 -19.63 -9.72
C SER A 117 -4.47 -19.74 -10.89
N ALA A 118 -4.73 -18.64 -11.59
CA ALA A 118 -5.55 -18.62 -12.79
C ALA A 118 -4.98 -19.55 -13.88
N ASN A 119 -3.70 -19.41 -14.20
CA ASN A 119 -3.02 -20.23 -15.19
C ASN A 119 -3.06 -21.72 -14.83
N LYS A 120 -2.90 -22.06 -13.55
CA LYS A 120 -3.01 -23.45 -13.08
C LYS A 120 -4.40 -24.03 -13.32
N VAL A 121 -5.46 -23.27 -13.04
CA VAL A 121 -6.84 -23.75 -13.23
C VAL A 121 -7.21 -23.81 -14.71
N LEU A 122 -6.85 -22.81 -15.51
CA LEU A 122 -7.06 -22.80 -16.95
C LEU A 122 -6.37 -24.00 -17.63
N ASN A 123 -5.15 -24.33 -17.23
CA ASN A 123 -4.43 -25.52 -17.75
C ASN A 123 -5.11 -26.85 -17.39
N ASN A 124 -5.76 -26.93 -16.23
CA ASN A 124 -6.44 -28.14 -15.77
C ASN A 124 -7.86 -28.28 -16.32
N PHE A 125 -8.40 -27.24 -16.98
CA PHE A 125 -9.74 -27.28 -17.57
C PHE A 125 -9.78 -28.20 -18.81
N SER A 126 -8.69 -28.27 -19.59
CA SER A 126 -8.56 -29.16 -20.76
C SER A 126 -7.14 -29.77 -20.87
N PRO A 127 -6.79 -30.73 -20.00
CA PRO A 127 -5.40 -31.18 -19.83
C PRO A 127 -4.81 -31.82 -21.10
N ASN A 128 -5.57 -32.66 -21.81
CA ASN A 128 -5.10 -33.33 -23.03
C ASN A 128 -4.85 -32.37 -24.19
N ILE A 129 -5.70 -31.33 -24.32
CA ILE A 129 -5.54 -30.31 -25.36
C ILE A 129 -4.30 -29.45 -25.05
N THR A 130 -4.17 -29.04 -23.79
CA THR A 130 -3.05 -28.21 -23.31
C THR A 130 -1.70 -28.92 -23.45
N GLU A 131 -1.61 -30.20 -23.09
CA GLU A 131 -0.37 -30.99 -23.21
C GLU A 131 0.05 -31.17 -24.68
N ASN A 132 -0.90 -31.52 -25.55
CA ASN A 132 -0.64 -31.68 -26.98
C ASN A 132 -0.19 -30.37 -27.63
N ARG A 133 -0.75 -29.22 -27.24
CA ARG A 133 -0.35 -27.92 -27.79
C ARG A 133 1.01 -27.44 -27.28
N LYS A 134 1.33 -27.61 -25.97
CA LYS A 134 2.68 -27.31 -25.45
C LYS A 134 3.75 -28.15 -26.14
N ARG A 135 3.46 -29.43 -26.35
CA ARG A 135 4.32 -30.32 -27.13
C ARG A 135 4.46 -29.81 -28.57
N LEU A 136 3.36 -29.40 -29.19
CA LEU A 136 3.35 -28.85 -30.54
C LEU A 136 4.15 -27.56 -30.68
N GLU A 137 4.01 -26.60 -29.75
CA GLU A 137 4.81 -25.36 -29.72
C GLU A 137 6.29 -25.65 -29.58
N SER A 138 6.67 -26.51 -28.64
CA SER A 138 8.06 -26.92 -28.45
C SER A 138 8.64 -27.56 -29.72
N LEU A 139 7.90 -28.47 -30.36
CA LEU A 139 8.32 -29.11 -31.61
C LEU A 139 8.38 -28.08 -32.76
N THR A 140 7.48 -27.11 -32.80
CA THR A 140 7.47 -26.04 -33.81
C THR A 140 8.68 -25.12 -33.67
N GLU A 141 9.03 -24.71 -32.45
CA GLU A 141 10.26 -23.96 -32.21
C GLU A 141 11.51 -24.74 -32.58
N GLN A 142 11.56 -26.03 -32.22
CA GLN A 142 12.67 -26.91 -32.59
C GLN A 142 12.78 -27.04 -34.12
N LEU A 143 11.64 -27.18 -34.82
CA LEU A 143 11.60 -27.25 -36.28
C LEU A 143 12.15 -25.96 -36.89
N VAL A 144 11.67 -24.80 -36.42
CA VAL A 144 12.13 -23.49 -36.92
C VAL A 144 13.62 -23.34 -36.73
N ARG A 145 14.13 -23.58 -35.51
CA ARG A 145 15.58 -23.52 -35.21
C ARG A 145 16.40 -24.47 -36.08
N GLN A 146 15.87 -25.65 -36.37
CA GLN A 146 16.56 -26.64 -37.18
C GLN A 146 16.58 -26.27 -38.67
N ILE A 147 15.52 -25.64 -39.18
CA ILE A 147 15.44 -25.17 -40.58
C ILE A 147 16.35 -23.95 -40.79
N THR A 148 16.40 -23.04 -39.83
CA THR A 148 17.14 -21.76 -39.92
C THR A 148 18.55 -21.82 -39.33
N ASP A 149 19.05 -23.03 -39.00
CA ASP A 149 20.41 -23.20 -38.47
C ASP A 149 21.44 -22.54 -39.41
N PRO A 150 22.20 -21.52 -38.95
CA PRO A 150 23.14 -20.79 -39.79
C PRO A 150 24.24 -21.67 -40.39
N SER A 151 24.57 -22.79 -39.74
CA SER A 151 25.65 -23.68 -40.15
C SER A 151 25.18 -24.70 -41.19
N ARG A 152 23.89 -25.08 -41.17
CA ARG A 152 23.30 -26.12 -42.02
C ARG A 152 21.79 -25.87 -42.25
N PRO A 153 21.43 -24.81 -42.97
CA PRO A 153 20.04 -24.46 -43.14
C PRO A 153 19.35 -25.45 -44.10
N GLY A 154 18.12 -25.84 -43.77
CA GLY A 154 17.28 -26.68 -44.61
C GLY A 154 16.57 -27.84 -43.90
N LEU A 155 15.82 -28.62 -44.69
CA LEU A 155 15.01 -29.75 -44.23
C LEU A 155 15.82 -31.05 -44.17
N GLY A 156 16.84 -31.10 -43.31
CA GLY A 156 17.62 -32.31 -43.06
C GLY A 156 16.83 -33.40 -42.34
N LYS A 157 17.45 -34.57 -42.14
CA LYS A 157 16.84 -35.74 -41.47
C LYS A 157 16.17 -35.38 -40.14
N ARG A 158 16.81 -34.54 -39.31
CA ARG A 158 16.26 -34.12 -38.02
C ARG A 158 15.00 -33.26 -38.15
N ALA A 159 14.96 -32.35 -39.13
CA ALA A 159 13.77 -31.55 -39.40
C ALA A 159 12.60 -32.44 -39.87
N GLN A 160 12.88 -33.47 -40.68
CA GLN A 160 11.86 -34.43 -41.12
C GLN A 160 11.33 -35.29 -39.96
N GLU A 161 12.18 -35.70 -39.02
CA GLU A 161 11.76 -36.38 -37.79
C GLU A 161 10.82 -35.49 -36.96
N ILE A 162 11.18 -34.22 -36.76
CA ILE A 162 10.34 -33.26 -36.03
C ILE A 162 9.01 -33.04 -36.75
N ILE A 163 9.00 -32.94 -38.09
CA ILE A 163 7.77 -32.87 -38.89
C ILE A 163 6.89 -34.10 -38.66
N ALA A 164 7.46 -35.31 -38.64
CA ALA A 164 6.70 -36.53 -38.40
C ALA A 164 6.10 -36.56 -36.98
N GLU A 165 6.84 -36.11 -35.97
CA GLU A 165 6.33 -35.97 -34.60
C GLU A 165 5.19 -34.95 -34.51
N ILE A 166 5.31 -33.81 -35.20
CA ILE A 166 4.25 -32.80 -35.29
C ILE A 166 3.00 -33.39 -35.95
N GLN A 167 3.17 -34.11 -37.07
CA GLN A 167 2.06 -34.76 -37.77
C GLN A 167 1.36 -35.82 -36.90
N ALA A 168 2.10 -36.53 -36.06
CA ALA A 168 1.55 -37.50 -35.12
C ALA A 168 0.71 -36.83 -34.01
N VAL A 169 1.16 -35.69 -33.49
CA VAL A 169 0.41 -34.90 -32.50
C VAL A 169 -0.85 -34.28 -33.12
N LEU A 170 -0.77 -33.81 -34.37
CA LEU A 170 -1.91 -33.20 -35.08
C LEU A 170 -2.89 -34.21 -35.69
N GLY A 171 -2.46 -35.46 -35.89
CA GLY A 171 -3.22 -36.48 -36.62
C GLY A 171 -3.44 -36.14 -38.11
N GLU A 172 -2.64 -35.22 -38.66
CA GLU A 172 -2.77 -34.72 -40.02
C GLU A 172 -1.38 -34.37 -40.62
N LYS A 173 -1.24 -34.56 -41.93
CA LYS A 173 0.01 -34.24 -42.64
C LYS A 173 0.15 -32.73 -42.85
N LEU A 174 1.30 -32.19 -42.47
CA LEU A 174 1.71 -30.82 -42.82
C LEU A 174 1.84 -30.66 -44.34
N THR A 175 1.64 -29.43 -44.81
CA THR A 175 1.87 -29.06 -46.21
C THR A 175 3.36 -29.14 -46.55
N GLU A 176 3.68 -29.78 -47.68
CA GLU A 176 5.05 -29.82 -48.19
C GLU A 176 5.35 -28.54 -48.98
N PHE A 177 6.29 -27.74 -48.49
CA PHE A 177 6.73 -26.51 -49.17
C PHE A 177 7.90 -26.82 -50.11
N GLY A 178 7.85 -26.30 -51.34
CA GLY A 178 8.92 -26.46 -52.32
C GLY A 178 10.24 -25.83 -51.84
N THR A 179 11.34 -26.57 -51.95
CA THR A 179 12.66 -26.19 -51.39
C THR A 179 13.65 -25.63 -52.42
N LYS A 180 13.26 -25.56 -53.69
CA LYS A 180 14.19 -25.22 -54.78
C LYS A 180 14.47 -23.71 -54.83
N GLY A 181 15.67 -23.31 -54.39
CA GLY A 181 16.12 -21.91 -54.39
C GLY A 181 15.46 -21.03 -53.32
N ALA A 182 14.90 -21.64 -52.28
CA ALA A 182 14.05 -20.96 -51.32
C ALA A 182 14.81 -20.35 -50.14
N ASN A 183 14.26 -19.26 -49.60
CA ASN A 183 14.71 -18.66 -48.35
C ASN A 183 14.24 -19.52 -47.16
N TRP A 184 15.20 -20.03 -46.38
CA TRP A 184 14.91 -20.96 -45.28
C TRP A 184 14.16 -20.32 -44.11
N ASP A 185 14.34 -19.02 -43.87
CA ASP A 185 13.56 -18.28 -42.87
C ASP A 185 12.08 -18.21 -43.28
N GLU A 186 11.83 -17.97 -44.58
CA GLU A 186 10.48 -17.92 -45.13
C GLU A 186 9.81 -19.31 -45.10
N ILE A 187 10.56 -20.38 -45.40
CA ILE A 187 10.06 -21.76 -45.28
C ILE A 187 9.73 -22.09 -43.81
N ALA A 188 10.61 -21.73 -42.88
CA ALA A 188 10.38 -21.97 -41.45
C ALA A 188 9.11 -21.25 -40.96
N GLN A 189 8.91 -20.01 -41.42
CA GLN A 189 7.71 -19.23 -41.10
C GLN A 189 6.44 -19.84 -41.71
N ARG A 190 6.47 -20.30 -42.97
CA ARG A 190 5.34 -21.01 -43.61
C ARG A 190 5.00 -22.31 -42.89
N TYR A 191 6.00 -23.06 -42.42
CA TYR A 191 5.76 -24.23 -41.56
C TYR A 191 5.10 -23.84 -40.25
N ARG A 192 5.60 -22.80 -39.56
CA ARG A 192 4.99 -22.29 -38.33
C ARG A 192 3.52 -21.91 -38.53
N GLU A 193 3.21 -21.18 -39.60
CA GLU A 193 1.84 -20.77 -39.94
C GLU A 193 0.94 -21.96 -40.29
N ASN A 194 1.45 -22.94 -41.05
CA ASN A 194 0.68 -24.15 -41.38
C ASN A 194 0.39 -25.00 -40.15
N ILE A 195 1.37 -25.16 -39.26
CA ILE A 195 1.21 -25.87 -37.99
C ILE A 195 0.17 -25.17 -37.13
N ASP A 196 0.26 -23.84 -36.97
CA ASP A 196 -0.71 -23.06 -36.19
C ASP A 196 -2.13 -23.18 -36.77
N GLN A 197 -2.28 -23.10 -38.10
CA GLN A 197 -3.58 -23.24 -38.76
C GLN A 197 -4.22 -24.62 -38.53
N ILE A 198 -3.43 -25.70 -38.66
CA ILE A 198 -3.93 -27.07 -38.44
C ILE A 198 -4.24 -27.28 -36.95
N ALA A 199 -3.39 -26.78 -36.05
CA ALA A 199 -3.61 -26.83 -34.60
C ALA A 199 -4.90 -26.14 -34.20
N ARG A 200 -5.16 -24.92 -34.71
CA ARG A 200 -6.40 -24.15 -34.48
C ARG A 200 -7.66 -24.83 -34.98
N ARG A 201 -7.55 -25.80 -35.89
CA ARG A 201 -8.69 -26.57 -36.39
C ARG A 201 -8.90 -27.89 -35.65
N LYS A 202 -7.81 -28.52 -35.18
CA LYS A 202 -7.80 -29.89 -34.65
C LYS A 202 -7.71 -29.98 -33.13
N LEU A 203 -7.10 -28.99 -32.49
CA LEU A 203 -6.84 -28.95 -31.06
C LEU A 203 -7.68 -27.87 -30.36
N THR A 204 -8.80 -27.44 -30.95
CA THR A 204 -9.72 -26.46 -30.38
C THR A 204 -11.07 -27.09 -30.08
N SER A 205 -11.51 -26.99 -28.83
CA SER A 205 -12.92 -26.93 -28.48
C SER A 205 -13.34 -25.46 -28.39
N GLU A 206 -14.65 -25.15 -28.50
CA GLU A 206 -15.18 -23.80 -28.28
C GLU A 206 -14.74 -23.23 -26.91
N ASP A 207 -14.59 -24.11 -25.91
CA ASP A 207 -14.11 -23.75 -24.57
C ASP A 207 -12.62 -23.40 -24.55
N TYR A 208 -11.82 -23.94 -25.46
CA TYR A 208 -10.37 -23.75 -25.46
C TYR A 208 -9.94 -22.43 -26.13
N GLU A 209 -10.61 -21.99 -27.20
CA GLU A 209 -10.40 -20.63 -27.73
C GLU A 209 -10.74 -19.58 -26.65
N LYS A 210 -11.84 -19.78 -25.93
CA LYS A 210 -12.21 -18.91 -24.79
C LYS A 210 -11.17 -18.94 -23.66
N ILE A 211 -10.53 -20.09 -23.38
CA ILE A 211 -9.42 -20.18 -22.41
C ILE A 211 -8.23 -19.33 -22.85
N GLU A 212 -7.86 -19.41 -24.13
CA GLU A 212 -6.71 -18.67 -24.65
C GLU A 212 -6.98 -17.17 -24.68
N ASP A 213 -8.18 -16.75 -25.08
CA ASP A 213 -8.60 -15.34 -25.01
C ASP A 213 -8.53 -14.80 -23.57
N VAL A 214 -8.99 -15.60 -22.59
CA VAL A 214 -8.87 -15.25 -21.17
C VAL A 214 -7.41 -15.17 -20.74
N ARG A 215 -6.56 -16.11 -21.18
CA ARG A 215 -5.13 -16.13 -20.84
C ARG A 215 -4.39 -14.93 -21.42
N GLU A 216 -4.55 -14.65 -22.71
CA GLU A 216 -3.92 -13.50 -23.37
C GLU A 216 -4.32 -12.19 -22.70
N ASN A 217 -5.58 -12.05 -22.30
CA ASN A 217 -6.07 -10.89 -21.56
C ASN A 217 -5.39 -10.76 -20.17
N ILE A 218 -5.23 -11.88 -19.45
CA ILE A 218 -4.54 -11.91 -18.16
C ILE A 218 -3.07 -11.52 -18.32
N GLU A 219 -2.35 -12.10 -19.29
CA GLU A 219 -0.93 -11.81 -19.53
C GLU A 219 -0.72 -10.36 -19.95
N HIS A 220 -1.59 -9.81 -20.80
CA HIS A 220 -1.55 -8.40 -21.17
C HIS A 220 -1.69 -7.50 -19.94
N LYS A 221 -2.70 -7.76 -19.10
CA LYS A 221 -2.95 -6.98 -17.87
C LYS A 221 -1.85 -7.12 -16.84
N GLU A 222 -1.31 -8.34 -16.67
CA GLU A 222 -0.18 -8.59 -15.79
C GLU A 222 1.03 -7.76 -16.22
N LYS A 223 1.38 -7.81 -17.51
CA LYS A 223 2.54 -7.10 -18.05
C LYS A 223 2.37 -5.59 -17.97
N GLU A 224 1.19 -5.07 -18.33
CA GLU A 224 0.89 -3.64 -18.22
C GLU A 224 1.01 -3.16 -16.77
N LEU A 225 0.40 -3.89 -15.83
CA LEU A 225 0.40 -3.52 -14.42
C LEU A 225 1.80 -3.65 -13.79
N ASN A 226 2.54 -4.72 -14.08
CA ASN A 226 3.91 -4.88 -13.59
C ASN A 226 4.82 -3.75 -14.07
N ASN A 227 4.74 -3.39 -15.35
CA ASN A 227 5.52 -2.27 -15.89
C ASN A 227 5.13 -0.94 -15.22
N LEU A 228 3.83 -0.72 -14.99
CA LEU A 228 3.35 0.48 -14.31
C LEU A 228 3.88 0.56 -12.87
N ILE A 229 3.77 -0.53 -12.10
CA ILE A 229 4.27 -0.61 -10.73
C ILE A 229 5.79 -0.36 -10.72
N ASP A 230 6.54 -1.02 -11.61
CA ASP A 230 7.99 -0.89 -11.65
C ASP A 230 8.43 0.53 -12.00
N ASN A 231 7.75 1.19 -12.95
CA ASN A 231 7.99 2.59 -13.30
C ASN A 231 7.75 3.52 -12.10
N VAL A 232 6.67 3.31 -11.36
CA VAL A 232 6.33 4.14 -10.19
C VAL A 232 7.31 3.92 -9.06
N LEU A 233 7.81 2.70 -8.87
CA LEU A 233 8.77 2.35 -7.82
C LEU A 233 10.20 2.86 -8.09
N GLN A 234 10.50 3.38 -9.29
CA GLN A 234 11.85 3.87 -9.66
C GLN A 234 12.32 5.03 -8.78
N THR A 235 11.43 5.96 -8.41
CA THR A 235 11.82 7.15 -7.67
C THR A 235 10.87 7.46 -6.51
N THR A 236 11.38 8.12 -5.48
CA THR A 236 10.56 8.65 -4.37
C THR A 236 9.49 9.63 -4.86
N VAL A 237 9.81 10.45 -5.86
CA VAL A 237 8.87 11.45 -6.40
C VAL A 237 7.69 10.76 -7.09
N SER A 238 7.96 9.79 -7.95
CA SER A 238 6.92 9.02 -8.64
C SER A 238 6.03 8.24 -7.68
N VAL A 239 6.58 7.65 -6.61
CA VAL A 239 5.76 6.97 -5.59
C VAL A 239 4.83 7.95 -4.88
N LYS A 240 5.31 9.15 -4.52
CA LYS A 240 4.47 10.15 -3.82
C LYS A 240 3.34 10.69 -4.69
N GLU A 241 3.61 10.89 -5.98
CA GLU A 241 2.67 11.47 -6.93
C GLU A 241 1.67 10.44 -7.48
N TYR A 242 2.16 9.29 -7.95
CA TYR A 242 1.36 8.29 -8.66
C TYR A 242 1.06 7.04 -7.84
N GLY A 243 1.63 6.88 -6.64
CA GLY A 243 1.47 5.67 -5.83
C GLY A 243 0.02 5.35 -5.45
N PHE A 244 -0.78 6.37 -5.17
CA PHE A 244 -2.20 6.18 -4.86
C PHE A 244 -2.98 5.64 -6.07
N GLU A 245 -2.90 6.32 -7.21
CA GLU A 245 -3.62 5.93 -8.43
C GLU A 245 -3.15 4.56 -8.94
N THR A 246 -1.85 4.29 -8.82
CA THR A 246 -1.27 3.01 -9.24
C THR A 246 -1.73 1.87 -8.35
N ASN A 247 -1.79 2.04 -7.03
CA ASN A 247 -2.34 1.02 -6.15
C ASN A 247 -3.84 0.80 -6.40
N LEU A 248 -4.62 1.86 -6.65
CA LEU A 248 -6.04 1.71 -7.00
C LEU A 248 -6.20 0.91 -8.30
N LYS A 249 -5.41 1.23 -9.34
CA LYS A 249 -5.39 0.47 -10.60
C LYS A 249 -4.96 -0.97 -10.36
N ALA A 250 -3.96 -1.21 -9.52
CA ALA A 250 -3.50 -2.56 -9.18
C ALA A 250 -4.61 -3.41 -8.56
N VAL A 251 -5.31 -2.88 -7.55
CA VAL A 251 -6.44 -3.57 -6.91
C VAL A 251 -7.55 -3.87 -7.91
N ASN A 252 -7.93 -2.89 -8.73
CA ASN A 252 -8.97 -3.08 -9.74
C ASN A 252 -8.59 -4.16 -10.75
N THR A 253 -7.36 -4.13 -11.28
CA THR A 253 -6.88 -5.11 -12.26
C THR A 253 -6.77 -6.51 -11.65
N ILE A 254 -6.25 -6.65 -10.42
CA ILE A 254 -6.18 -7.95 -9.72
C ILE A 254 -7.58 -8.52 -9.51
N ASN A 255 -8.52 -7.69 -9.05
CA ASN A 255 -9.90 -8.10 -8.82
C ASN A 255 -10.63 -8.44 -10.11
N GLU A 256 -10.35 -7.72 -11.19
CA GLU A 256 -10.89 -8.01 -12.51
C GLU A 256 -10.38 -9.36 -13.03
N ILE A 257 -9.05 -9.61 -12.96
CA ILE A 257 -8.47 -10.92 -13.33
C ILE A 257 -9.10 -12.05 -12.54
N GLY A 258 -9.13 -11.93 -11.21
CA GLY A 258 -9.71 -12.95 -10.33
C GLY A 258 -11.20 -13.19 -10.62
N SER A 259 -11.97 -12.13 -10.86
CA SER A 259 -13.40 -12.25 -11.16
C SER A 259 -13.66 -12.87 -12.52
N THR A 260 -12.93 -12.45 -13.57
CA THR A 260 -13.05 -13.03 -14.92
C THR A 260 -12.76 -14.54 -14.90
N VAL A 261 -11.71 -14.97 -14.19
CA VAL A 261 -11.37 -16.39 -14.10
C VAL A 261 -12.43 -17.15 -13.30
N GLN A 262 -12.90 -16.59 -12.19
CA GLN A 262 -13.94 -17.24 -11.39
C GLN A 262 -15.26 -17.40 -12.15
N GLU A 263 -15.68 -16.36 -12.89
CA GLU A 263 -16.87 -16.38 -13.75
C GLU A 263 -16.70 -17.39 -14.89
N PHE A 264 -15.52 -17.44 -15.50
CA PHE A 264 -15.22 -18.38 -16.58
C PHE A 264 -15.26 -19.84 -16.12
N ILE A 265 -14.66 -20.15 -14.96
CA ILE A 265 -14.63 -21.51 -14.43
C ILE A 265 -15.99 -21.95 -13.89
N ASN A 266 -16.79 -21.00 -13.38
CA ASN A 266 -18.16 -21.21 -12.88
C ASN A 266 -18.28 -22.37 -11.86
N ASP A 267 -17.20 -22.65 -11.13
CA ASP A 267 -17.09 -23.70 -10.11
C ASP A 267 -16.16 -23.22 -8.98
N THR A 268 -16.78 -22.80 -7.87
CA THR A 268 -16.09 -22.29 -6.68
C THR A 268 -15.25 -23.33 -5.95
N SER A 269 -15.44 -24.63 -6.24
CA SER A 269 -14.59 -25.70 -5.68
C SER A 269 -13.23 -25.79 -6.38
N LYS A 270 -13.14 -25.32 -7.64
CA LYS A 270 -11.91 -25.35 -8.45
C LYS A 270 -11.13 -24.04 -8.39
N PHE A 271 -11.84 -22.92 -8.25
CA PHE A 271 -11.22 -21.61 -8.12
C PHE A 271 -12.09 -20.71 -7.23
N LYS A 272 -11.54 -20.30 -6.09
CA LYS A 272 -12.15 -19.33 -5.18
C LYS A 272 -11.22 -18.13 -5.11
N PHE A 273 -11.68 -17.01 -5.66
CA PHE A 273 -11.01 -15.73 -5.56
C PHE A 273 -11.63 -14.89 -4.45
N GLU A 274 -10.77 -14.31 -3.62
CA GLU A 274 -11.17 -13.33 -2.61
C GLU A 274 -10.67 -11.96 -3.05
N PRO A 275 -11.56 -10.95 -3.19
CA PRO A 275 -11.17 -9.63 -3.66
C PRO A 275 -10.12 -8.98 -2.76
N VAL A 276 -9.06 -8.48 -3.40
CA VAL A 276 -8.03 -7.67 -2.76
C VAL A 276 -8.63 -6.30 -2.40
N GLN A 277 -8.24 -5.79 -1.23
CA GLN A 277 -8.68 -4.50 -0.70
C GLN A 277 -7.58 -3.46 -0.86
N PHE A 278 -7.98 -2.21 -1.10
CA PHE A 278 -7.06 -1.09 -1.22
C PHE A 278 -6.85 -0.43 0.16
N GLU A 279 -5.74 -0.76 0.83
CA GLU A 279 -5.46 -0.32 2.21
C GLU A 279 -5.07 1.17 2.26
N SER A 280 -4.43 1.69 1.21
CA SER A 280 -4.03 3.10 1.10
C SER A 280 -5.19 4.08 1.01
N GLN A 281 -6.43 3.64 0.78
CA GLN A 281 -7.63 4.48 0.98
C GLN A 281 -7.82 4.90 2.45
N GLU A 282 -7.16 4.21 3.37
CA GLU A 282 -7.21 4.52 4.80
C GLU A 282 -6.07 5.42 5.25
N ILE A 283 -5.13 5.77 4.38
CA ILE A 283 -4.05 6.73 4.68
C ILE A 283 -4.66 8.07 5.05
N GLY A 284 -4.30 8.55 6.25
CA GLY A 284 -4.88 9.76 6.85
C GLY A 284 -6.00 9.47 7.85
N LYS A 285 -6.52 8.24 7.93
CA LYS A 285 -7.38 7.81 9.05
C LYS A 285 -6.55 7.48 10.28
N LEU A 286 -7.03 7.93 11.44
CA LEU A 286 -6.39 7.70 12.74
C LEU A 286 -6.06 6.22 12.97
N ALA A 287 -7.04 5.33 12.79
CA ALA A 287 -6.87 3.90 13.05
C ALA A 287 -5.75 3.29 12.21
N PHE A 288 -5.64 3.70 10.94
CA PHE A 288 -4.59 3.24 10.05
C PHE A 288 -3.22 3.73 10.51
N SER A 289 -3.06 5.01 10.84
CA SER A 289 -1.78 5.56 11.29
C SER A 289 -1.27 4.89 12.57
N PHE A 290 -2.14 4.66 13.56
CA PHE A 290 -1.74 3.93 14.76
C PHE A 290 -1.43 2.45 14.46
N LYS A 291 -2.27 1.76 13.67
CA LYS A 291 -2.02 0.36 13.30
C LYS A 291 -0.70 0.20 12.55
N SER A 292 -0.46 1.05 11.55
CA SER A 292 0.75 1.06 10.75
C SER A 292 1.99 1.37 11.62
N ALA A 293 1.91 2.41 12.46
CA ALA A 293 3.03 2.82 13.28
C ALA A 293 3.47 1.75 14.29
N TYR A 294 2.53 1.06 14.93
CA TYR A 294 2.86 0.14 16.02
C TYR A 294 2.97 -1.33 15.60
N LEU A 295 2.41 -1.72 14.44
CA LEU A 295 2.56 -3.09 13.93
C LEU A 295 3.66 -3.23 12.87
N HIS A 296 3.89 -2.20 12.06
CA HIS A 296 4.79 -2.29 10.90
C HIS A 296 6.04 -1.41 11.06
N HIS A 297 5.92 -0.22 11.66
CA HIS A 297 7.02 0.76 11.75
C HIS A 297 7.30 1.22 13.19
N LEU A 298 7.48 0.27 14.12
CA LEU A 298 7.53 0.52 15.57
C LEU A 298 8.50 1.65 15.98
N LEU A 299 9.73 1.66 15.46
CA LEU A 299 10.72 2.68 15.82
C LEU A 299 10.30 4.09 15.38
N VAL A 300 9.70 4.21 14.19
CA VAL A 300 9.16 5.48 13.69
C VAL A 300 7.95 5.90 14.54
N GLY A 301 7.07 4.95 14.87
CA GLY A 301 5.92 5.19 15.74
C GLY A 301 6.34 5.73 17.11
N ILE A 302 7.37 5.15 17.72
CA ILE A 302 7.92 5.63 19.00
C ILE A 302 8.51 7.04 18.85
N LEU A 303 9.30 7.28 17.79
CA LEU A 303 9.92 8.59 17.54
C LEU A 303 8.87 9.70 17.40
N PHE A 304 7.84 9.48 16.58
CA PHE A 304 6.78 10.47 16.40
C PHE A 304 5.87 10.61 17.62
N THR A 305 5.72 9.54 18.41
CA THR A 305 5.02 9.66 19.71
C THR A 305 5.77 10.61 20.64
N ILE A 306 7.09 10.48 20.76
CA ILE A 306 7.92 11.39 21.56
C ILE A 306 7.83 12.82 21.01
N LEU A 307 7.92 12.99 19.69
CA LEU A 307 7.83 14.30 19.05
C LEU A 307 6.47 14.99 19.32
N CYS A 308 5.36 14.29 19.10
CA CYS A 308 4.02 14.84 19.31
C CYS A 308 3.74 15.14 20.79
N LEU A 309 4.16 14.24 21.70
CA LEU A 309 4.09 14.53 23.14
C LEU A 309 4.94 15.74 23.51
N PHE A 310 6.13 15.89 22.92
CA PHE A 310 6.97 17.06 23.16
C PHE A 310 6.32 18.35 22.67
N ILE A 311 5.72 18.36 21.47
CA ILE A 311 5.01 19.52 20.93
C ILE A 311 3.90 19.97 21.88
N ASP A 312 3.09 19.03 22.38
CA ASP A 312 2.01 19.35 23.30
C ASP A 312 2.57 19.80 24.66
N TRP A 313 3.47 19.01 25.27
CA TRP A 313 3.86 19.18 26.68
C TRP A 313 5.06 20.09 26.93
N ALA A 314 5.85 20.51 25.94
CA ALA A 314 7.12 21.22 26.13
C ALA A 314 6.98 22.43 27.08
N VAL A 315 5.96 23.25 26.89
CA VAL A 315 5.76 24.47 27.67
C VAL A 315 5.28 24.14 29.09
N VAL A 316 4.34 23.20 29.25
CA VAL A 316 3.88 22.76 30.57
C VAL A 316 5.02 22.16 31.37
N LEU A 317 5.84 21.27 30.77
CA LEU A 317 7.01 20.70 31.41
C LEU A 317 8.03 21.77 31.81
N SER A 318 8.27 22.76 30.94
CA SER A 318 9.16 23.89 31.29
C SER A 318 8.66 24.63 32.54
N LEU A 319 7.35 24.89 32.64
CA LEU A 319 6.75 25.55 33.79
C LEU A 319 6.90 24.73 35.07
N LEU A 320 6.75 23.41 34.97
CA LEU A 320 6.93 22.50 36.10
C LEU A 320 8.38 22.48 36.59
N ILE A 321 9.36 22.50 35.68
CA ILE A 321 10.79 22.47 36.00
C ILE A 321 11.25 23.82 36.57
N PHE A 322 10.98 24.93 35.88
CA PHE A 322 11.48 26.26 36.27
C PHE A 322 10.83 26.80 37.55
N PHE A 323 9.56 26.45 37.80
CA PHE A 323 8.82 26.92 38.97
C PHE A 323 8.54 25.79 39.98
N GLY A 324 9.28 24.68 39.89
CA GLY A 324 9.02 23.42 40.58
C GLY A 324 9.32 23.35 42.07
N ASN A 325 10.28 24.14 42.54
CA ASN A 325 11.07 23.75 43.72
C ASN A 325 10.55 24.28 45.08
N LYS A 326 9.26 24.65 45.23
CA LYS A 326 8.80 25.36 46.45
C LYS A 326 7.41 24.97 47.01
N GLU A 327 6.89 23.77 46.74
CA GLU A 327 5.73 23.26 47.48
C GLU A 327 6.13 22.85 48.91
N LYS A 328 6.13 23.80 49.85
CA LYS A 328 6.11 23.46 51.28
C LYS A 328 4.72 22.91 51.63
N SER A 329 4.72 21.70 52.16
CA SER A 329 3.58 20.98 52.73
C SER A 329 2.65 21.87 53.57
N ILE A 330 1.35 21.76 53.26
CA ILE A 330 0.14 22.18 54.00
C ILE A 330 0.41 22.97 55.30
N PRO A 331 0.02 24.25 55.42
CA PRO A 331 0.06 24.92 56.72
C PRO A 331 -0.89 24.21 57.68
N LYS A 332 -0.35 23.70 58.79
CA LYS A 332 -1.12 23.18 59.93
C LYS A 332 -2.23 24.16 60.27
N VAL A 333 -3.47 23.68 60.26
CA VAL A 333 -4.63 24.36 60.83
C VAL A 333 -4.31 24.64 62.29
N ILE A 334 -4.11 25.91 62.64
CA ILE A 334 -4.07 26.34 64.04
C ILE A 334 -5.53 26.29 64.50
N GLN A 335 -5.91 25.20 65.17
CA GLN A 335 -7.11 25.20 66.00
C GLN A 335 -6.87 26.23 67.11
N SER A 336 -7.51 27.38 67.01
CA SER A 336 -7.68 28.27 68.16
C SER A 336 -8.61 27.57 69.14
N GLY A 337 -8.03 26.79 70.05
CA GLY A 337 -8.73 26.31 71.23
C GLY A 337 -9.12 27.51 72.10
N HIS A 338 -10.42 27.76 72.21
CA HIS A 338 -10.97 28.50 73.33
C HIS A 338 -11.11 27.53 74.51
N THR A 339 -10.23 27.71 75.49
CA THR A 339 -10.37 27.34 76.90
C THR A 339 -9.84 28.55 77.66
N MET A 340 -10.52 29.24 78.58
CA MET A 340 -11.79 29.05 79.28
C MET A 340 -12.65 30.30 79.14
#